data_AF-A0A645J1X7-F1
#
_entry.id   AF-A0A645J1X7-F1
#
_cell.length_a   1.000
_cell.length_b   1.000
_cell.length_c   1.000
_cell.angle_alpha   90.00
_cell.angle_beta   90.00
_cell.angle_gamma   90.00
#
_symmetry.space_group_name_H-M   'P 1'
#
loop_
_entity.id
_entity.type
_entity.pdbx_description
1 polymer ?
#
loop_
_entity_poly.entity_id
_entity_poly.type
_entity_poly.pdbx_seq_one_letter_code
_entity_poly.pdbx_strand_id
1 'polypeptide(L)'
;MNSVVGLVGGSKFWGAFLMLAVGLLVTMGIGTSFGTVPVIAAIYCPLAMHLGFSVGATVCLIAAAGALGDAGSPASDTTLGPTAGLNADGQHNHIWDTCVPTFLHYNIPIFIAAMIGALMLY
;
A
#
# COMPACT_ATOMS: atom_id res chain seq x y z
N MET A 1 -3.65 15.19 13.39
CA MET A 1 -2.94 14.13 14.16
C MET A 1 -3.77 13.59 15.32
N ASN A 2 -4.34 14.44 16.19
CA ASN A 2 -5.14 13.98 17.35
C ASN A 2 -6.37 13.10 17.00
N SER A 3 -7.04 13.34 15.87
CA SER A 3 -8.20 12.53 15.45
C SER A 3 -7.84 11.10 15.03
N VAL A 4 -6.64 10.87 14.49
CA VAL A 4 -6.16 9.53 14.11
C VAL A 4 -5.72 8.76 15.36
N VAL A 5 -5.03 9.43 16.29
CA VAL A 5 -4.62 8.84 17.57
C VAL A 5 -5.83 8.42 18.42
N GLY A 6 -6.91 9.22 18.42
CA GLY A 6 -8.17 8.88 19.09
C GLY A 6 -8.93 7.71 18.46
N LEU A 7 -8.87 7.55 17.13
CA LEU A 7 -9.45 6.42 16.40
C LEU A 7 -8.66 5.11 16.58
N VAL A 8 -7.34 5.21 16.76
CA VAL A 8 -6.44 4.07 16.98
C VAL A 8 -6.59 3.46 18.38
N GLY A 9 -7.20 4.17 19.35
CA GLY A 9 -7.67 3.58 20.61
C GLY A 9 -6.61 2.79 21.40
N GLY A 10 -5.33 3.16 21.28
CA GLY A 10 -4.21 2.42 21.89
C GLY A 10 -3.89 1.06 21.25
N SER A 11 -4.66 0.60 20.27
CA SER A 11 -4.45 -0.70 19.61
C SER A 11 -3.55 -0.55 18.38
N LYS A 12 -2.36 -1.14 18.46
CA LYS A 12 -1.37 -1.19 17.36
C LYS A 12 -1.94 -1.81 16.09
N PHE A 13 -2.92 -2.70 16.23
CA PHE A 13 -3.66 -3.28 15.11
C PHE A 13 -4.35 -2.20 14.25
N TRP A 14 -5.14 -1.32 14.87
CA TRP A 14 -5.82 -0.25 14.16
C TRP A 14 -4.85 0.79 13.61
N GLY A 15 -3.74 1.02 14.30
CA GLY A 15 -2.65 1.86 13.79
C GLY A 15 -2.06 1.33 12.49
N ALA A 16 -1.64 0.06 12.48
CA ALA A 16 -1.07 -0.59 11.29
C ALA A 16 -2.10 -0.68 10.14
N PHE A 17 -3.35 -1.03 10.45
CA PHE A 17 -4.45 -1.08 9.48
C PHE A 17 -4.69 0.26 8.80
N LEU A 18 -4.85 1.33 9.58
CA LEU A 18 -5.10 2.67 9.05
C LEU A 18 -3.90 3.19 8.27
N MET A 19 -2.68 2.91 8.73
CA MET A 19 -1.48 3.25 7.97
C MET A 19 -1.56 2.57 6.60
N LEU A 20 -1.60 1.24 6.51
CA LEU A 20 -1.65 0.52 5.23
C LEU A 20 -2.83 0.94 4.32
N ALA A 21 -4.02 1.18 4.88
CA ALA A 21 -5.18 1.62 4.11
C ALA A 21 -4.97 3.01 3.48
N VAL A 22 -4.41 3.96 4.24
CA VAL A 22 -4.03 5.28 3.71
C VAL A 22 -2.91 5.15 2.69
N GLY A 23 -1.96 4.24 2.93
CA GLY A 23 -0.88 3.93 1.99
C GLY A 23 -1.43 3.51 0.65
N LEU A 24 -2.24 2.45 0.64
CA LEU A 24 -2.92 1.93 -0.55
C LEU A 24 -3.67 3.03 -1.31
N LEU A 25 -4.43 3.89 -0.63
CA LEU A 25 -5.19 4.96 -1.28
C LEU A 25 -4.27 6.00 -1.94
N VAL A 26 -3.22 6.43 -1.25
CA VAL A 26 -2.26 7.41 -1.77
C VAL A 26 -1.45 6.82 -2.92
N THR A 27 -0.97 5.59 -2.78
CA THR A 27 -0.07 4.98 -3.77
C THR A 27 -0.80 4.50 -5.01
N MET A 28 -2.07 4.07 -4.90
CA MET A 28 -2.93 3.80 -6.05
C MET A 28 -3.10 5.04 -6.95
N GLY A 29 -3.17 6.24 -6.38
CA GLY A 29 -3.28 7.49 -7.13
C GLY A 29 -1.97 7.93 -7.82
N ILE A 30 -0.81 7.55 -7.27
CA ILE A 30 0.50 7.91 -7.83
C ILE A 30 0.95 6.90 -8.89
N GLY A 31 0.70 5.60 -8.67
CA GLY A 31 1.02 4.55 -9.64
C GLY A 31 2.52 4.30 -9.84
N THR A 32 3.38 4.59 -8.85
CA THR A 32 4.81 4.26 -8.95
C THR A 32 5.35 3.66 -7.65
N SER A 33 6.10 2.56 -7.75
CA SER A 33 6.76 1.93 -6.59
C SER A 33 7.81 2.82 -5.93
N PHE A 34 8.78 3.36 -6.70
CA PHE A 34 9.91 4.11 -6.12
C PHE A 34 9.56 5.57 -5.77
N GLY A 35 8.66 6.21 -6.51
CA GLY A 35 8.29 7.61 -6.27
C GLY A 35 7.46 7.81 -5.00
N THR A 36 6.74 6.77 -4.56
CA THR A 36 5.82 6.85 -3.41
C THR A 36 6.53 6.64 -2.07
N VAL A 37 7.62 5.87 -2.03
CA VAL A 37 8.34 5.54 -0.78
C VAL A 37 8.81 6.79 -0.02
N PRO A 38 9.46 7.80 -0.64
CA PRO A 38 9.86 9.01 0.08
C PRO A 38 8.66 9.81 0.63
N VAL A 39 7.56 9.87 -0.13
CA VAL A 39 6.34 10.59 0.25
C VAL A 39 5.67 9.91 1.46
N ILE A 40 5.52 8.59 1.41
CA ILE A 40 4.94 7.82 2.53
C ILE A 40 5.86 7.89 3.74
N ALA A 41 7.17 7.74 3.58
CA ALA A 41 8.12 7.76 4.69
C ALA A 41 8.07 9.08 5.48
N ALA A 42 7.91 10.21 4.80
CA ALA A 42 7.76 11.52 5.44
C ALA A 42 6.52 11.61 6.36
N ILE A 43 5.47 10.85 6.06
CA ILE A 43 4.21 10.80 6.83
C ILE A 43 4.26 9.68 7.89
N TYR A 44 4.75 8.50 7.51
CA TYR A 44 4.71 7.30 8.33
C TYR A 44 5.76 7.30 9.43
N CYS A 45 6.98 7.77 9.19
CA CYS A 45 8.00 7.82 10.23
C CYS A 45 7.54 8.61 11.47
N PRO A 46 7.06 9.87 11.36
CA PRO A 46 6.58 10.59 12.54
C PRO A 46 5.33 9.96 13.15
N LEU A 47 4.40 9.46 12.33
CA LEU A 47 3.19 8.81 12.83
C LEU A 47 3.50 7.51 13.59
N ALA A 48 4.40 6.69 13.08
CA ALA A 48 4.83 5.43 13.69
C ALA A 48 5.52 5.67 15.04
N MET A 49 6.37 6.69 15.13
CA MET A 49 6.97 7.10 16.41
C MET A 49 5.91 7.53 17.43
N HIS A 50 4.92 8.32 17.02
CA HIS A 50 3.82 8.73 17.91
C HIS A 50 2.93 7.57 18.33
N LEU A 51 2.71 6.61 17.45
CA LEU A 51 1.97 5.38 17.74
C LEU A 51 2.83 4.35 18.48
N GLY A 52 4.13 4.59 18.65
CA GLY A 52 5.09 3.74 19.36
C GLY A 52 5.49 2.46 18.64
N PHE A 53 5.45 2.43 17.31
CA PHE A 53 5.96 1.30 16.54
C PHE A 53 7.49 1.29 16.54
N SER A 54 8.08 0.10 16.54
CA SER A 54 9.52 -0.06 16.30
C SER A 54 9.94 0.43 14.90
N VAL A 55 11.25 0.62 14.72
CA VAL A 55 11.84 0.91 13.41
C VAL A 55 11.54 -0.22 12.41
N GLY A 56 11.60 -1.47 12.84
CA GLY A 56 11.33 -2.63 11.99
C GLY A 56 9.88 -2.66 11.50
N ALA A 57 8.92 -2.42 12.39
CA ALA A 57 7.50 -2.33 12.01
C ALA A 57 7.24 -1.13 11.08
N THR A 58 7.88 0.00 11.33
CA THR A 58 7.76 1.19 10.48
C THR A 58 8.27 0.93 9.06
N VAL A 59 9.45 0.32 8.92
CA VAL A 59 10.02 -0.06 7.62
C VAL A 59 9.13 -1.08 6.90
N CYS A 60 8.60 -2.06 7.63
CA CYS A 60 7.66 -3.05 7.09
C CYS A 60 6.40 -2.37 6.52
N LEU A 61 5.80 -1.43 7.26
CA LEU A 61 4.62 -0.68 6.83
C LEU A 61 4.91 0.20 5.61
N ILE A 62 6.07 0.88 5.57
CA ILE A 62 6.46 1.72 4.42
C ILE A 62 6.68 0.88 3.17
N ALA A 63 7.42 -0.24 3.30
CA ALA A 63 7.71 -1.13 2.18
C ALA A 63 6.41 -1.73 1.60
N ALA A 64 5.51 -2.18 2.47
CA ALA A 64 4.20 -2.70 2.06
C ALA A 64 3.34 -1.63 1.38
N ALA A 65 3.26 -0.42 1.94
CA ALA A 65 2.48 0.68 1.35
C ALA A 65 2.97 1.07 -0.05
N GLY A 66 4.30 1.08 -0.28
CA GLY A 66 4.89 1.29 -1.60
C GLY A 66 4.50 0.19 -2.60
N ALA A 67 4.60 -1.09 -2.17
CA ALA A 67 4.24 -2.23 -3.01
C ALA A 67 2.72 -2.28 -3.35
N LEU A 68 1.86 -1.94 -2.39
CA LEU A 68 0.40 -1.94 -2.53
C LEU A 68 -0.11 -1.01 -3.65
N GLY A 69 0.61 0.07 -3.95
CA GLY A 69 0.16 1.03 -4.96
C GLY A 69 0.53 0.66 -6.38
N ASP A 70 1.61 -0.08 -6.54
CA ASP A 70 2.04 -0.55 -7.86
C ASP A 70 1.12 -1.68 -8.31
N ALA A 71 0.81 -2.58 -7.39
CA ALA A 71 -0.08 -3.72 -7.61
C ALA A 71 -1.53 -3.28 -7.91
N GLY A 72 -1.88 -3.22 -9.19
CA GLY A 72 -3.25 -3.02 -9.65
C GLY A 72 -3.70 -1.56 -9.78
N SER A 73 -2.80 -0.59 -9.66
CA SER A 73 -3.12 0.81 -9.98
C SER A 73 -3.32 1.01 -11.49
N PRO A 74 -4.37 1.71 -11.94
CA PRO A 74 -4.56 2.05 -13.36
C PRO A 74 -3.43 2.91 -13.97
N ALA A 75 -2.66 3.61 -13.14
CA ALA A 75 -1.58 4.47 -13.61
C ALA A 75 -0.20 3.78 -13.55
N SER A 76 -0.12 2.55 -13.01
CA SER A 76 1.16 1.88 -12.79
C SER A 76 1.74 1.25 -14.05
N ASP A 77 3.06 1.35 -14.20
CA ASP A 77 3.82 0.64 -15.23
C ASP A 77 3.59 -0.89 -15.16
N THR A 78 3.33 -1.43 -13.96
CA THR A 78 3.04 -2.86 -13.76
C THR A 78 1.67 -3.29 -14.26
N THR A 79 0.74 -2.37 -14.51
CA THR A 79 -0.54 -2.67 -15.15
C THR A 79 -0.56 -2.23 -16.61
N LEU A 80 0.07 -1.10 -16.94
CA LEU A 80 0.16 -0.58 -18.31
C LEU A 80 1.00 -1.50 -19.21
N GLY A 81 2.14 -2.01 -18.72
CA GLY A 81 3.00 -2.92 -19.47
C GLY A 81 2.29 -4.20 -19.92
N PRO A 82 1.70 -4.99 -18.99
CA PRO A 82 0.93 -6.17 -19.36
C PRO A 82 -0.29 -5.86 -20.23
N THR A 83 -1.00 -4.76 -19.95
CA THR A 83 -2.15 -4.35 -20.76
C THR A 83 -1.75 -4.06 -22.21
N ALA A 84 -0.63 -3.38 -22.44
CA ALA A 84 -0.15 -3.08 -23.80
C ALA A 84 0.14 -4.36 -24.60
N GLY A 85 0.64 -5.41 -23.94
CA GLY A 85 0.88 -6.71 -24.58
C GLY A 85 -0.39 -7.54 -24.78
N LEU A 86 -1.25 -7.61 -23.77
CA LEU A 86 -2.48 -8.40 -23.82
C LEU A 86 -3.55 -7.77 -24.72
N ASN A 87 -3.55 -6.45 -24.88
CA ASN A 87 -4.47 -5.72 -25.74
C ASN A 87 -4.00 -5.60 -27.20
N ALA A 88 -3.12 -6.50 -27.67
CA ALA A 88 -2.59 -6.47 -29.03
C ALA A 88 -3.68 -6.64 -30.11
N ASP A 89 -4.80 -7.31 -29.78
CA ASP A 89 -5.96 -7.53 -30.64
C ASP A 89 -7.13 -6.56 -30.36
N GLY A 90 -6.96 -5.64 -29.40
CA GLY A 90 -7.99 -4.69 -28.98
C GLY A 90 -9.11 -5.28 -28.13
N GLN A 91 -9.00 -6.55 -27.68
CA GLN A 91 -10.06 -7.23 -26.90
C GLN A 91 -9.83 -7.17 -25.38
N HIS A 92 -8.72 -6.63 -24.90
CA HIS A 92 -8.34 -6.68 -23.49
C HIS A 92 -8.69 -5.38 -22.76
N ASN A 93 -9.49 -5.46 -21.70
CA ASN A 93 -9.86 -4.31 -20.89
C ASN A 93 -8.82 -4.04 -19.80
N HIS A 94 -8.16 -2.88 -19.89
CA HIS A 94 -7.17 -2.47 -18.89
C HIS A 94 -7.65 -2.59 -17.43
N ILE A 95 -8.87 -2.16 -17.13
CA ILE A 95 -9.37 -2.12 -15.75
C ILE A 95 -9.81 -3.51 -15.28
N TRP A 96 -10.66 -4.18 -16.05
CA TRP A 96 -11.28 -5.43 -15.62
C TRP A 96 -10.40 -6.66 -15.82
N ASP A 97 -9.54 -6.65 -16.84
CA ASP A 97 -8.72 -7.81 -17.19
C ASP A 97 -7.28 -7.67 -16.68
N THR A 98 -6.81 -6.45 -16.37
CA THR A 98 -5.49 -6.23 -15.72
C THR A 98 -5.60 -5.70 -14.30
N CYS A 99 -6.17 -4.51 -14.09
CA CYS A 99 -6.07 -3.81 -12.81
C CYS A 99 -6.78 -4.54 -11.68
N VAL A 100 -8.05 -4.94 -11.88
CA VAL A 100 -8.87 -5.61 -10.84
C VAL A 100 -8.28 -6.98 -10.44
N PRO A 101 -7.93 -7.88 -11.37
CA PRO A 101 -7.30 -9.16 -11.01
C PRO A 101 -5.98 -8.98 -10.26
N THR A 102 -5.14 -8.06 -10.72
CA THR A 102 -3.83 -7.75 -10.10
C THR A 102 -4.03 -7.19 -8.70
N PHE A 103 -4.94 -6.22 -8.54
CA PHE A 103 -5.26 -5.63 -7.24
C PHE A 103 -5.68 -6.69 -6.24
N LEU A 104 -6.62 -7.58 -6.62
CA LEU A 104 -7.12 -8.61 -5.71
C LEU A 104 -6.03 -9.63 -5.32
N HIS A 105 -5.26 -10.13 -6.29
CA HIS A 105 -4.28 -11.19 -6.03
C HIS A 105 -3.01 -10.70 -5.34
N TYR A 106 -2.58 -9.46 -5.56
CA TYR A 106 -1.38 -8.92 -4.93
C TYR A 106 -1.68 -8.11 -3.67
N ASN A 107 -2.67 -7.22 -3.68
CA ASN A 107 -2.89 -6.34 -2.53
C ASN A 107 -3.44 -7.07 -1.33
N ILE A 108 -4.32 -8.06 -1.50
CA ILE A 108 -4.87 -8.80 -0.36
C ILE A 108 -3.75 -9.53 0.41
N PRO A 109 -2.88 -10.35 -0.23
CA PRO A 109 -1.78 -10.99 0.48
C PRO A 109 -0.76 -10.00 1.06
N ILE A 110 -0.39 -8.95 0.31
CA ILE A 110 0.58 -7.94 0.79
C ILE A 110 0.03 -7.26 2.04
N PHE A 111 -1.24 -6.84 2.01
CA PHE A 111 -1.87 -6.15 3.13
C PHE A 111 -1.90 -7.04 4.39
N ILE A 112 -2.28 -8.31 4.23
CA ILE A 112 -2.33 -9.27 5.34
C ILE A 112 -0.92 -9.55 5.89
N ALA A 113 0.05 -9.83 5.00
CA ALA A 113 1.42 -10.13 5.41
C ALA A 113 2.08 -8.95 6.13
N ALA A 114 1.84 -7.73 5.65
CA ALA A 114 2.32 -6.51 6.27
C ALA A 114 1.63 -6.23 7.62
N MET A 115 0.34 -6.56 7.75
CA MET A 115 -0.35 -6.50 9.03
C MET A 115 0.32 -7.40 10.07
N ILE A 116 0.57 -8.65 9.69
CA ILE A 116 1.21 -9.63 10.55
C ILE A 116 2.64 -9.18 10.89
N GLY A 117 3.41 -8.76 9.88
CA GLY A 117 4.78 -8.28 10.06
C GLY A 117 4.86 -7.08 11.01
N ALA A 118 4.01 -6.06 10.79
CA ALA A 118 3.93 -4.91 11.69
C ALA A 118 3.53 -5.32 13.10
N LEU A 119 2.61 -6.28 13.25
CA LEU A 119 2.15 -6.79 14.55
C LEU A 119 3.16 -7.71 15.26
N MET A 120 4.11 -8.30 14.55
CA MET A 120 5.18 -9.09 15.16
C MET A 120 6.39 -8.23 15.52
N LEU A 121 6.59 -7.13 14.80
CA LEU A 121 7.75 -6.25 14.93
C LEU A 121 7.48 -5.01 15.78
N TYR A 122 6.24 -4.69 16.16
CA TYR A 122 5.90 -3.37 16.75
C TYR A 122 6.56 -3.07 18.09
#